data_AF-A0A852CDS5-F1
#
_entry.id   AF-A0A852CDS5-F1
#
_cell.length_a   1.000
_cell.length_b   1.000
_cell.length_c   1.000
_cell.angle_alpha   90.00
_cell.angle_beta   90.00
_cell.angle_gamma   90.00
#
_symmetry.space_group_name_H-M   'P 1'
#
loop_
_entity.id
_entity.type
_entity.pdbx_description
1 polymer ?
#
loop_
_entity_poly.entity_id
_entity_poly.type
_entity_poly.pdbx_seq_one_letter_code
_entity_poly.pdbx_strand_id
1 'polypeptide(L)'
;GAKPPWLTEEEDGSQQRIGPSYEEFLKQKEKQRLRKLPAERVGANFDHTSQTGDSWLPSFGRVWNHGRRWQSRHQFRTESGEKKRKR
;
A
#
# COMPACT_ATOMS: atom_id res chain seq x y z
N GLY A 1 -58.21 13.47 24.50
CA GLY A 1 -57.42 14.34 23.61
C GLY A 1 -56.90 13.50 22.46
N ALA A 2 -56.96 14.02 21.23
CA ALA A 2 -56.45 13.31 20.05
C ALA A 2 -54.93 13.14 20.15
N LYS A 3 -54.42 11.97 19.71
CA LYS A 3 -52.98 11.73 19.67
C LYS A 3 -52.33 12.67 18.64
N PRO A 4 -51.17 13.26 18.99
CA PRO A 4 -50.50 14.19 18.10
C PRO A 4 -49.92 13.47 16.86
N PRO A 5 -49.82 14.17 15.72
CA PRO A 5 -49.46 13.59 14.42
C PRO A 5 -48.02 13.06 14.31
N TRP A 6 -47.14 13.33 15.29
CA TRP A 6 -45.81 12.71 15.39
C TRP A 6 -45.82 11.37 16.16
N LEU A 7 -46.98 10.95 16.65
CA LEU A 7 -47.20 9.71 17.40
C LEU A 7 -48.14 8.76 16.64
N THR A 8 -48.34 8.98 15.35
CA THR A 8 -48.89 7.96 14.46
C THR A 8 -47.79 6.94 14.21
N GLU A 9 -48.03 5.69 14.62
CA GLU A 9 -47.28 4.55 14.11
C GLU A 9 -47.53 4.54 12.60
N GLU A 10 -46.61 5.15 11.85
CA GLU A 10 -46.66 5.19 10.39
C GLU A 10 -46.48 3.77 9.89
N GLU A 11 -47.62 3.12 9.63
CA GLU A 11 -47.74 1.96 8.77
C GLU A 11 -47.15 2.35 7.39
N ASP A 12 -46.12 1.62 6.99
CA ASP A 12 -45.64 1.51 5.61
C ASP A 12 -45.15 2.79 4.91
N GLY A 13 -44.46 3.65 5.65
CA GLY A 13 -43.46 4.54 5.07
C GLY A 13 -42.28 3.72 4.55
N SER A 14 -42.43 3.14 3.36
CA SER A 14 -41.36 2.48 2.57
C SER A 14 -40.02 3.14 2.89
N GLN A 15 -39.01 2.34 3.26
CA GLN A 15 -37.65 2.75 3.61
C GLN A 15 -37.03 3.62 2.52
N GLN A 16 -37.45 4.88 2.42
CA GLN A 16 -36.91 5.88 1.53
C GLN A 16 -35.54 6.17 2.09
N ARG A 17 -34.52 5.50 1.53
CA ARG A 17 -33.12 5.80 1.85
C ARG A 17 -32.86 7.22 1.38
N ILE A 18 -33.06 8.18 2.29
CA ILE A 18 -32.81 9.59 2.06
C ILE A 18 -31.29 9.76 2.07
N GLY A 19 -30.73 10.06 0.89
CA GLY A 19 -29.32 10.39 0.70
C GLY A 19 -28.45 9.25 0.18
N PRO A 20 -27.24 9.59 -0.32
CA PRO A 20 -26.31 8.60 -0.83
C PRO A 20 -26.01 7.56 0.25
N SER A 21 -26.03 6.30 -0.14
CA SER A 21 -25.77 5.20 0.79
C SER A 21 -24.36 5.31 1.37
N TYR A 22 -24.15 4.75 2.56
CA TYR A 22 -22.81 4.67 3.15
C TYR A 22 -21.79 4.00 2.19
N GLU A 23 -22.23 2.98 1.45
CA GLU A 23 -21.42 2.31 0.43
C GLU A 23 -21.04 3.25 -0.72
N GLU A 24 -21.96 4.12 -1.14
CA GLU A 24 -21.73 5.11 -2.17
C GLU A 24 -20.73 6.18 -1.72
N PHE A 25 -20.81 6.59 -0.45
CA PHE A 25 -19.80 7.47 0.15
C PHE A 25 -18.40 6.84 0.14
N LEU A 26 -18.28 5.55 0.46
CA LEU A 26 -16.99 4.83 0.40
C LEU A 26 -16.45 4.77 -1.03
N LYS A 27 -17.28 4.43 -2.02
CA LYS A 27 -16.90 4.43 -3.44
C LYS A 27 -16.44 5.82 -3.90
N GLN A 28 -17.15 6.88 -3.49
CA GLN A 28 -16.79 8.26 -3.84
C GLN A 28 -15.46 8.68 -3.19
N LYS A 29 -15.22 8.26 -1.94
CA LYS A 29 -13.96 8.51 -1.21
C LYS A 29 -12.77 7.85 -1.92
N GLU A 30 -12.92 6.62 -2.39
CA GLU A 30 -11.89 5.92 -3.17
C GLU A 30 -11.62 6.60 -4.51
N LYS A 31 -12.68 6.97 -5.26
CA LYS A 31 -12.54 7.71 -6.52
C LYS A 31 -11.79 9.04 -6.33
N GLN A 32 -12.11 9.79 -5.27
CA GLN A 32 -11.41 11.02 -4.95
C GLN A 32 -9.95 10.79 -4.55
N ARG A 33 -9.66 9.71 -3.80
CA ARG A 33 -8.28 9.32 -3.49
C ARG A 33 -7.49 9.03 -4.77
N LEU A 34 -8.08 8.30 -5.71
CA LEU A 34 -7.46 8.00 -7.01
C LEU A 34 -7.19 9.26 -7.84
N ARG A 35 -8.17 10.18 -7.92
CA ARG A 35 -8.03 11.45 -8.65
C ARG A 35 -6.96 12.38 -8.10
N LYS A 36 -6.71 12.33 -6.79
CA LYS A 36 -5.67 13.15 -6.14
C LYS A 36 -4.26 12.62 -6.36
N LEU A 37 -4.10 11.40 -6.86
CA LEU A 37 -2.79 10.80 -7.09
C LEU A 37 -2.28 11.26 -8.47
N PRO A 38 -1.04 11.78 -8.56
CA PRO A 38 -0.45 12.09 -9.86
C PRO A 38 -0.35 10.83 -10.72
N ALA A 39 -0.86 10.89 -11.96
CA ALA A 39 -0.88 9.76 -12.88
C ALA A 39 0.54 9.28 -13.25
N GLU A 40 1.50 10.20 -13.38
CA GLU A 40 2.89 9.90 -13.71
C GLU A 40 3.79 9.70 -12.49
N ARG A 41 3.23 9.40 -11.32
CA ARG A 41 4.06 9.13 -10.13
C ARG A 41 4.87 7.84 -10.34
N VAL A 42 6.16 7.91 -10.01
CA VAL A 42 7.05 6.75 -10.06
C VAL A 42 6.46 5.61 -9.22
N GLY A 43 6.31 4.44 -9.84
CA GLY A 43 5.72 3.25 -9.20
C GLY A 43 4.20 3.14 -9.25
N ALA A 44 3.48 4.05 -9.92
CA ALA A 44 2.01 3.96 -10.07
C ALA A 44 1.55 2.68 -10.78
N ASN A 45 2.33 2.22 -11.75
CA ASN A 45 2.07 1.03 -12.56
C ASN A 45 2.92 -0.18 -12.11
N PHE A 46 3.53 -0.10 -10.92
CA PHE A 46 4.37 -1.18 -10.44
C PHE A 46 3.48 -2.35 -10.01
N ASP A 47 3.61 -3.46 -10.74
CA ASP A 47 2.90 -4.68 -10.43
C ASP A 47 3.60 -5.42 -9.28
N HIS A 48 2.98 -5.38 -8.09
CA HIS A 48 3.50 -6.05 -6.90
C HIS A 48 3.40 -7.58 -6.97
N THR A 49 2.73 -8.14 -7.98
CA THR A 49 2.67 -9.59 -8.20
C THR A 49 3.85 -10.10 -9.01
N SER A 50 4.60 -9.19 -9.66
CA SER A 50 5.83 -9.55 -10.35
C SER A 50 6.92 -9.92 -9.34
N GLN A 51 7.31 -11.20 -9.35
CA GLN A 51 8.37 -11.69 -8.49
C GLN A 51 9.71 -11.18 -9.05
N THR A 52 10.29 -10.18 -8.39
CA THR A 52 11.63 -9.70 -8.73
C THR A 52 12.68 -10.70 -8.25
N GLY A 53 13.59 -11.11 -9.15
CA GLY A 53 14.69 -12.00 -8.81
C GLY A 53 15.74 -11.32 -7.92
N ASP A 54 16.56 -12.11 -7.23
CA ASP A 54 17.61 -11.61 -6.31
C ASP A 54 18.63 -10.66 -6.98
N SER A 55 18.74 -10.70 -8.31
CA SER A 55 19.59 -9.82 -9.11
C SER A 55 18.97 -8.47 -9.47
N TRP A 56 17.69 -8.25 -9.16
CA TRP A 56 16.97 -7.01 -9.48
C TRP A 56 17.50 -5.82 -8.68
N LEU A 57 17.95 -6.06 -7.45
CA LEU A 57 18.54 -5.03 -6.61
C LEU A 57 20.07 -4.99 -6.86
N PRO A 58 20.63 -3.83 -7.29
CA PRO A 58 22.07 -3.67 -7.32
C PRO A 58 22.68 -4.09 -5.98
N SER A 59 23.83 -4.75 -5.97
CA SER A 59 24.46 -5.11 -4.70
C SER A 59 25.00 -3.84 -4.03
N PHE A 60 24.21 -3.19 -3.16
CA PHE A 60 24.63 -2.00 -2.40
C PHE A 60 25.63 -2.40 -1.31
N GLY A 61 26.80 -2.92 -1.68
CA GLY A 61 27.85 -3.31 -0.75
C GLY A 61 27.36 -4.18 0.41
N ARG A 62 26.35 -5.04 0.17
CA ARG A 62 25.75 -5.92 1.18
C ARG A 62 25.09 -5.18 2.35
N VAL A 63 24.72 -3.90 2.18
CA VAL A 63 24.06 -3.04 3.19
C VAL A 63 22.69 -3.58 3.61
N TRP A 64 22.01 -4.31 2.73
CA TRP A 64 20.71 -4.93 2.99
C TRP A 64 20.78 -6.38 3.48
N ASN A 65 21.98 -6.92 3.74
CA ASN A 65 22.10 -8.25 4.31
C ASN A 65 21.65 -8.24 5.78
N HIS A 66 20.91 -9.27 6.16
CA HIS A 66 20.51 -9.45 7.55
C HIS A 66 21.74 -9.79 8.43
N GLY A 67 21.78 -9.26 9.66
CA GLY A 67 22.88 -9.50 10.60
C GLY A 67 23.78 -8.28 10.87
N ARG A 68 24.90 -8.51 11.59
CA ARG A 68 25.77 -7.42 12.06
C ARG A 68 26.66 -6.91 10.93
N ARG A 69 26.75 -5.58 10.75
CA ARG A 69 27.59 -4.94 9.72
C ARG A 69 29.05 -5.40 9.71
N TRP A 70 29.63 -5.69 10.88
CA TRP A 70 31.02 -6.17 10.98
C TRP A 70 31.25 -7.48 10.22
N GLN A 71 30.29 -8.43 10.25
CA GLN A 71 30.40 -9.71 9.56
C GLN A 71 30.44 -9.53 8.04
N SER A 72 29.55 -8.69 7.51
CA SER A 72 29.53 -8.31 6.09
C SER A 72 30.85 -7.62 5.68
N ARG A 73 31.37 -6.71 6.52
CA ARG A 73 32.68 -6.07 6.29
C ARG A 73 33.82 -7.09 6.24
N HIS A 74 33.77 -8.13 7.06
CA HIS A 74 34.78 -9.18 7.06
C HIS A 74 34.74 -10.00 5.77
N GLN A 75 33.54 -10.42 5.32
CA GLN A 75 33.35 -11.12 4.04
C GLN A 75 33.81 -10.27 2.84
N PHE A 76 33.47 -8.98 2.83
CA PHE A 76 33.91 -8.09 1.76
C PHE A 76 35.44 -7.99 1.70
N ARG A 77 36.11 -7.93 2.86
CA ARG A 77 37.57 -7.89 2.93
C ARG A 77 38.22 -9.20 2.50
N THR A 78 37.63 -10.35 2.83
CA THR A 78 38.15 -11.65 2.36
C THR A 78 38.05 -11.76 0.84
N GLU A 79 36.87 -11.49 0.27
CA GLU A 79 36.65 -11.57 -1.19
C GLU A 79 37.50 -10.55 -1.97
N SER A 80 37.64 -9.32 -1.45
CA SER A 80 38.46 -8.27 -2.08
C SER A 80 39.96 -8.55 -1.97
N GLY A 81 40.39 -9.21 -0.88
CA GLY A 81 41.77 -9.64 -0.69
C GLY A 81 42.17 -10.81 -1.59
N GLU A 82 41.26 -11.76 -1.82
CA GLU A 82 41.47 -12.89 -2.73
C GLU A 82 41.63 -12.45 -4.18
N LYS A 83 40.88 -11.44 -4.63
CA LYS A 83 41.04 -10.83 -5.96
C LYS A 83 42.43 -10.21 -6.19
N LYS A 84 43.12 -9.77 -5.13
CA LYS A 84 44.51 -9.27 -5.22
C LYS A 84 45.56 -10.38 -5.23
N ARG A 85 45.25 -11.57 -4.73
CA ARG A 85 46.16 -12.73 -4.69
C ARG A 85 46.13 -13.59 -5.96
N LYS A 86 45.16 -13.36 -6.84
CA LYS A 86 44.96 -14.10 -8.10
C LYS A 86 45.56 -13.43 -9.35
N ARG A 87 46.48 -12.47 -9.19
CA ARG A 87 47.26 -11.85 -10.28
C ARG A 87 48.72 -12.23 -10.16
#